data_AF-A0A9E3EQ93-F1
#
_entry.id   AF-A0A9E3EQ93-F1
#
_cell.length_a   1.000
_cell.length_b   1.000
_cell.length_c   1.000
_cell.angle_alpha   90.00
_cell.angle_beta   90.00
_cell.angle_gamma   90.00
#
_symmetry.space_group_name_H-M   'P 1'
#
loop_
_entity.id
_entity.type
_entity.pdbx_description
1 polymer ?
#
loop_
_entity_poly.entity_id
_entity_poly.type
_entity_poly.pdbx_seq_one_letter_code
_entity_poly.pdbx_strand_id
1 'polypeptide(L)'
;MPGQLAPRQQNHLVHLASYMPFQTASRMMEELLEVQVSKESARRLTQRMGDALQQAQTEAADAPFEEEADAALLPSRLAMSADGAMIGLVGGEWVEVRTLVLGQIAPPEKKTCTPEPRVQEVSSFSRLVDAEGFIHLAEVETRRRKVIQAGQVCAVMDGAQWLQEFTDVHRADAVRILDFAHAADHVSALLEALGQQGLQFPPKFRERCWHLLKHRGPQWMLKRLDRLPESMQALDGIREHVGYLRKREAQMQYRAFLKEGLPIGSGMVESANKSVVEARLKGAGMRWQRKNVNSMLALRNGACSDRWQATWREATAAVLLDQQRSHQNRADQRAQSRLGLRNPLLLTSPALPPPPPPDPPSLPSPVPAPAKRLPGSSRPSASHPWRRPFKSGPLQAQKDAAKI
;
A
#
# COMPACT_ATOMS: atom_id res chain seq x y z
N MET A 1 30.59 19.20 -7.44
CA MET A 1 29.34 19.35 -6.67
C MET A 1 29.40 18.42 -5.46
N PRO A 2 29.75 18.89 -4.26
CA PRO A 2 29.36 18.15 -3.06
C PRO A 2 27.82 18.13 -3.01
N GLY A 3 27.22 16.94 -2.90
CA GLY A 3 25.77 16.84 -2.64
C GLY A 3 24.88 16.12 -3.67
N GLN A 4 25.41 15.38 -4.65
CA GLN A 4 24.60 14.45 -5.46
C GLN A 4 25.15 13.03 -5.39
N LEU A 5 24.32 12.10 -4.91
CA LEU A 5 24.63 10.68 -4.87
C LEU A 5 24.74 10.13 -6.30
N ALA A 6 25.78 9.34 -6.57
CA ALA A 6 25.89 8.58 -7.81
C ALA A 6 24.72 7.59 -7.94
N PRO A 7 24.32 7.17 -9.16
CA PRO A 7 23.17 6.27 -9.35
C PRO A 7 23.24 4.98 -8.53
N ARG A 8 24.44 4.41 -8.36
CA ARG A 8 24.65 3.22 -7.52
C ARG A 8 24.46 3.52 -6.03
N GLN A 9 24.89 4.68 -5.55
CA GLN A 9 24.69 5.12 -4.16
C GLN A 9 23.20 5.41 -3.90
N GLN A 10 22.47 5.95 -4.88
CA GLN A 10 21.03 6.11 -4.81
C GLN A 10 20.33 4.75 -4.67
N ASN A 11 20.71 3.77 -5.49
CA ASN A 11 20.21 2.40 -5.40
C ASN A 11 20.43 1.83 -3.99
N HIS A 12 21.68 1.82 -3.50
CA HIS A 12 22.00 1.30 -2.18
C HIS A 12 21.20 1.98 -1.07
N LEU A 13 21.10 3.31 -1.09
CA LEU A 13 20.37 4.08 -0.08
C LEU A 13 18.88 3.72 -0.06
N VAL A 14 18.23 3.66 -1.23
CA VAL A 14 16.80 3.34 -1.33
C VAL A 14 16.55 1.88 -0.97
N HIS A 15 17.46 0.98 -1.34
CA HIS A 15 17.38 -0.43 -0.95
C HIS A 15 17.42 -0.58 0.57
N LEU A 16 18.42 0.01 1.23
CA LEU A 16 18.53 0.02 2.70
C LEU A 16 17.28 0.64 3.34
N ALA A 17 16.86 1.82 2.86
CA ALA A 17 15.69 2.53 3.40
C ALA A 17 14.36 1.77 3.24
N SER A 18 14.30 0.81 2.31
CA SER A 18 13.16 -0.10 2.18
C SER A 18 13.10 -1.13 3.32
N TYR A 19 14.22 -1.49 3.95
CA TYR A 19 14.25 -2.46 5.07
C TYR A 19 14.31 -1.81 6.44
N MET A 20 14.84 -0.59 6.54
CA MET A 20 15.13 0.03 7.84
C MET A 20 14.71 1.50 7.92
N PRO A 21 14.64 2.09 9.13
CA PRO A 21 14.39 3.51 9.29
C PRO A 21 15.41 4.36 8.52
N PHE A 22 14.97 5.51 8.00
CA PHE A 22 15.79 6.38 7.14
C PHE A 22 17.09 6.85 7.81
N GLN A 23 17.07 7.07 9.14
CA GLN A 23 18.27 7.42 9.91
C GLN A 23 19.27 6.26 9.91
N THR A 24 18.81 5.04 10.14
CA THR A 24 19.65 3.83 10.12
C THR A 24 20.23 3.61 8.73
N ALA A 25 19.43 3.75 7.66
CA ALA A 25 19.91 3.63 6.29
C ALA A 25 21.01 4.67 5.98
N SER A 26 20.83 5.91 6.44
CA SER A 26 21.82 6.98 6.29
C SER A 26 23.13 6.66 7.00
N ARG A 27 23.05 6.12 8.24
CA ARG A 27 24.22 5.67 8.99
C ARG A 27 24.93 4.50 8.29
N MET A 28 24.19 3.54 7.76
CA MET A 28 24.78 2.41 7.01
C MET A 28 25.51 2.87 5.73
N MET A 29 25.03 3.92 5.05
CA MET A 29 25.75 4.49 3.91
C MET A 29 27.11 5.09 4.32
N GLU A 30 27.18 5.72 5.48
CA GLU A 30 28.44 6.27 6.01
C GLU A 30 29.37 5.15 6.48
N GLU A 31 28.87 4.20 7.27
CA GLU A 31 29.68 3.12 7.84
C GLU A 31 30.23 2.13 6.79
N LEU A 32 29.44 1.80 5.76
CA LEU A 32 29.81 0.77 4.79
C LEU A 32 30.42 1.32 3.50
N LEU A 33 30.06 2.56 3.13
CA LEU A 33 30.41 3.14 1.83
C LEU A 33 31.13 4.48 1.95
N GLU A 34 31.33 5.01 3.17
CA GLU A 34 31.91 6.33 3.43
C GLU A 34 31.11 7.47 2.75
N VAL A 35 29.81 7.25 2.53
CA VAL A 35 28.92 8.22 1.90
C VAL A 35 28.01 8.86 2.94
N GLN A 36 28.29 10.11 3.27
CA GLN A 36 27.43 10.89 4.15
C GLN A 36 26.16 11.36 3.42
N VAL A 37 25.01 10.99 3.97
CA VAL A 37 23.69 11.43 3.51
C VAL A 37 22.80 11.70 4.71
N SER A 38 21.98 12.75 4.65
CA SER A 38 21.02 13.01 5.72
C SER A 38 19.80 12.10 5.62
N LYS A 39 19.17 11.83 6.77
CA LYS A 39 17.89 11.13 6.89
C LYS A 39 16.81 11.70 5.96
N GLU A 40 16.73 13.02 5.86
CA GLU A 40 15.74 13.70 5.03
C GLU A 40 16.01 13.48 3.54
N SER A 41 17.27 13.42 3.12
CA SER A 41 17.64 13.05 1.76
C SER A 41 17.31 11.59 1.47
N ALA A 42 17.59 10.67 2.40
CA ALA A 42 17.18 9.27 2.30
C ALA A 42 15.67 9.13 2.13
N ARG A 43 14.88 9.84 2.96
CA ARG A 43 13.42 9.85 2.89
C ARG A 43 12.92 10.39 1.55
N ARG A 44 13.39 11.57 1.13
CA ARG A 44 12.94 12.22 -0.12
C ARG A 44 13.25 11.36 -1.34
N LEU A 45 14.45 10.81 -1.43
CA LEU A 45 14.84 9.95 -2.55
C LEU A 45 14.01 8.67 -2.57
N THR A 46 13.89 7.99 -1.43
CA THR A 46 13.09 6.75 -1.34
C THR A 46 11.64 6.99 -1.71
N GLN A 47 11.04 8.08 -1.20
CA GLN A 47 9.68 8.47 -1.52
C GLN A 47 9.53 8.75 -3.02
N ARG A 48 10.41 9.55 -3.62
CA ARG A 48 10.37 9.86 -5.06
C ARG A 48 10.44 8.60 -5.93
N MET A 49 11.35 7.68 -5.62
CA MET A 49 11.48 6.43 -6.38
C MET A 49 10.24 5.55 -6.20
N GLY A 50 9.71 5.47 -4.98
CA GLY A 50 8.49 4.73 -4.68
C GLY A 50 7.24 5.31 -5.34
N ASP A 51 7.10 6.64 -5.35
CA ASP A 51 5.98 7.36 -5.98
C ASP A 51 5.96 7.09 -7.49
N ALA A 52 7.10 7.23 -8.15
CA ALA A 52 7.22 6.96 -9.58
C ALA A 52 6.91 5.49 -9.93
N LEU A 53 7.42 4.55 -9.13
CA LEU A 53 7.13 3.14 -9.31
C LEU A 53 5.65 2.82 -9.07
N GLN A 54 5.07 3.37 -8.00
CA GLN A 54 3.65 3.20 -7.69
C GLN A 54 2.79 3.69 -8.85
N GLN A 55 3.07 4.89 -9.36
CA GLN A 55 2.33 5.47 -10.47
C GLN A 55 2.47 4.62 -11.74
N ALA A 56 3.68 4.18 -12.08
CA ALA A 56 3.90 3.31 -13.24
C ALA A 56 3.13 1.98 -13.12
N GLN A 57 3.05 1.41 -11.92
CA GLN A 57 2.26 0.21 -11.67
C GLN A 57 0.76 0.48 -11.81
N THR A 58 0.25 1.62 -11.30
CA THR A 58 -1.15 2.01 -11.52
C THR A 58 -1.46 2.20 -13.00
N GLU A 59 -0.63 2.94 -13.74
CA GLU A 59 -0.75 3.11 -15.19
C GLU A 59 -0.73 1.75 -15.93
N ALA A 60 0.06 0.78 -15.46
CA ALA A 60 0.10 -0.57 -16.04
C ALA A 60 -1.14 -1.42 -15.71
N ALA A 61 -1.80 -1.20 -14.58
CA ALA A 61 -3.08 -1.83 -14.26
C ALA A 61 -4.18 -1.28 -15.18
N ASP A 62 -4.18 0.04 -15.37
CA ASP A 62 -5.16 0.76 -16.20
C ASP A 62 -4.95 0.51 -17.72
N ALA A 63 -3.76 0.04 -18.11
CA ALA A 63 -3.45 -0.24 -19.50
C ALA A 63 -4.34 -1.38 -20.03
N PRO A 64 -4.84 -1.27 -21.29
CA PRO A 64 -5.61 -2.33 -21.92
C PRO A 64 -4.88 -3.67 -21.84
N PHE A 65 -5.60 -4.71 -21.43
CA PHE A 65 -5.11 -6.07 -21.52
C PHE A 65 -5.37 -6.61 -22.93
N GLU A 66 -4.30 -6.80 -23.71
CA GLU A 66 -4.41 -7.63 -24.90
C GLU A 66 -4.36 -9.09 -24.47
N GLU A 67 -5.54 -9.67 -24.30
CA GLU A 67 -5.68 -11.09 -24.10
C GLU A 67 -5.25 -11.79 -25.39
N GLU A 68 -4.13 -12.54 -25.33
CA GLU A 68 -3.78 -13.49 -26.38
C GLU A 68 -4.85 -14.60 -26.36
N ALA A 69 -5.94 -14.39 -27.10
CA ALA A 69 -7.17 -15.19 -27.07
C ALA A 69 -6.96 -16.70 -27.34
N ASP A 70 -5.79 -17.07 -27.89
CA ASP A 70 -5.39 -18.45 -28.19
C ASP A 70 -4.09 -18.88 -27.47
N ALA A 71 -3.67 -18.18 -26.41
CA ALA A 71 -2.50 -18.58 -25.64
C ALA A 71 -2.78 -19.92 -24.92
N ALA A 72 -2.04 -20.96 -25.32
CA ALA A 72 -2.12 -22.26 -24.66
C ALA A 72 -1.83 -22.15 -23.16
N LEU A 73 -2.59 -22.90 -22.35
CA LEU A 73 -2.35 -22.99 -20.92
C LEU A 73 -0.92 -23.48 -20.65
N LEU A 74 -0.24 -22.79 -19.76
CA LEU A 74 1.07 -23.16 -19.24
C LEU A 74 0.91 -24.36 -18.31
N PRO A 75 1.89 -25.28 -18.25
CA PRO A 75 1.86 -26.41 -17.31
C PRO A 75 2.06 -25.98 -15.84
N SER A 76 2.17 -24.69 -15.56
CA SER A 76 2.39 -24.14 -14.23
C SER A 76 1.16 -24.31 -13.33
N ARG A 77 1.41 -24.60 -12.07
CA ARG A 77 0.41 -24.63 -10.99
C ARG A 77 0.73 -23.51 -10.03
N LEU A 78 -0.23 -22.62 -9.79
CA LEU A 78 -0.04 -21.45 -8.93
C LEU A 78 -0.89 -21.55 -7.66
N ALA A 79 -0.33 -21.09 -6.56
CA ALA A 79 -1.10 -20.77 -5.36
C ALA A 79 -1.26 -19.25 -5.27
N MET A 80 -2.49 -18.83 -4.96
CA MET A 80 -2.90 -17.46 -4.78
C MET A 80 -3.46 -17.29 -3.38
N SER A 81 -3.03 -16.26 -2.67
CA SER A 81 -3.54 -15.93 -1.34
C SER A 81 -3.56 -14.42 -1.17
N ALA A 82 -4.58 -13.89 -0.51
CA ALA A 82 -4.68 -12.46 -0.24
C ALA A 82 -5.29 -12.23 1.15
N ASP A 83 -4.85 -11.16 1.80
CA ASP A 83 -5.20 -10.82 3.19
C ASP A 83 -4.89 -9.32 3.46
N GLY A 84 -5.39 -8.80 4.58
CA GLY A 84 -5.17 -7.45 5.07
C GLY A 84 -4.23 -7.38 6.28
N ALA A 85 -3.41 -6.34 6.36
CA ALA A 85 -2.59 -6.03 7.53
C ALA A 85 -2.81 -4.59 8.00
N MET A 86 -3.08 -4.43 9.30
CA MET A 86 -3.32 -3.10 9.90
C MET A 86 -2.00 -2.35 10.14
N ILE A 87 -1.94 -1.09 9.67
CA ILE A 87 -0.84 -0.15 9.93
C ILE A 87 -1.34 1.12 10.59
N GLY A 88 -0.44 1.82 11.29
CA GLY A 88 -0.74 3.08 11.97
C GLY A 88 -0.44 4.32 11.11
N LEU A 89 -1.42 5.22 10.99
CA LEU A 89 -1.24 6.52 10.35
C LEU A 89 -0.98 7.64 11.36
N VAL A 90 -0.39 8.73 10.88
CA VAL A 90 -0.31 9.99 11.63
C VAL A 90 -1.74 10.44 11.97
N GLY A 91 -1.98 10.78 13.24
CA GLY A 91 -3.32 11.08 13.75
C GLY A 91 -3.98 9.93 14.53
N GLY A 92 -3.34 8.76 14.60
CA GLY A 92 -3.80 7.64 15.45
C GLY A 92 -4.77 6.67 14.76
N GLU A 93 -5.15 6.95 13.52
CA GLU A 93 -5.96 6.06 12.67
C GLU A 93 -5.20 4.75 12.37
N TRP A 94 -5.93 3.64 12.37
CA TRP A 94 -5.45 2.34 11.90
C TRP A 94 -6.14 2.00 10.58
N VAL A 95 -5.35 1.64 9.58
CA VAL A 95 -5.84 1.34 8.23
C VAL A 95 -5.30 0.02 7.75
N GLU A 96 -6.07 -0.63 6.90
CA GLU A 96 -5.74 -1.93 6.34
C GLU A 96 -4.98 -1.77 5.01
N VAL A 97 -3.78 -2.36 4.94
CA VAL A 97 -3.06 -2.61 3.69
C VAL A 97 -3.44 -4.00 3.21
N ARG A 98 -3.93 -4.11 1.98
CA ARG A 98 -4.22 -5.40 1.34
C ARG A 98 -2.98 -5.91 0.64
N THR A 99 -2.77 -7.22 0.69
CA THR A 99 -1.62 -7.91 0.10
C THR A 99 -2.10 -9.13 -0.68
N LEU A 100 -1.64 -9.26 -1.92
CA LEU A 100 -1.71 -10.45 -2.76
C LEU A 100 -0.36 -11.15 -2.67
N VAL A 101 -0.38 -12.47 -2.61
CA VAL A 101 0.77 -13.34 -2.79
C VAL A 101 0.47 -14.39 -3.84
N LEU A 102 1.41 -14.55 -4.76
CA LEU A 102 1.41 -15.59 -5.79
C LEU A 102 2.69 -16.42 -5.68
N GLY A 103 2.58 -17.73 -5.86
CA GLY A 103 3.73 -18.62 -5.87
C GLY A 103 3.49 -19.87 -6.70
N GLN A 104 4.56 -20.51 -7.15
CA GLN A 104 4.48 -21.77 -7.88
C GLN A 104 4.32 -22.93 -6.89
N ILE A 105 3.38 -23.82 -7.15
CA ILE A 105 3.22 -25.06 -6.38
C ILE A 105 4.28 -26.04 -6.86
N ALA A 106 5.20 -26.41 -5.97
CA ALA A 106 6.23 -27.38 -6.27
C ALA A 106 5.61 -28.76 -6.58
N PRO A 107 6.19 -29.53 -7.51
CA PRO A 107 5.75 -30.90 -7.73
C PRO A 107 5.88 -31.73 -6.45
N PRO A 108 4.97 -32.68 -6.19
CA PRO A 108 5.02 -33.49 -4.97
C PRO A 108 6.34 -34.27 -4.89
N GLU A 109 7.07 -34.09 -3.79
CA GLU A 109 8.31 -34.83 -3.55
C GLU A 109 8.01 -36.31 -3.29
N LYS A 110 8.61 -37.22 -4.08
CA LYS A 110 8.38 -38.67 -3.97
C LYS A 110 8.97 -39.32 -2.70
N LYS A 111 9.71 -38.58 -1.85
CA LYS A 111 10.56 -39.15 -0.80
C LYS A 111 10.03 -39.05 0.64
N THR A 112 8.94 -38.34 0.90
CA THR A 112 8.39 -38.21 2.26
C THR A 112 6.99 -38.83 2.33
N CYS A 113 6.69 -39.54 3.43
CA CYS A 113 5.40 -40.22 3.65
C CYS A 113 4.20 -39.26 3.65
N THR A 114 4.43 -37.96 3.80
CA THR A 114 3.44 -36.88 3.68
C THR A 114 4.17 -35.56 3.39
N PRO A 115 4.50 -35.22 2.13
CA PRO A 115 5.05 -33.91 1.83
C PRO A 115 3.91 -32.90 1.94
N GLU A 116 3.97 -32.00 2.93
CA GLU A 116 3.11 -30.81 2.89
C GLU A 116 3.47 -30.01 1.61
N PRO A 117 2.48 -29.60 0.80
CA PRO A 117 2.73 -28.89 -0.44
C PRO A 117 3.55 -27.63 -0.21
N ARG A 118 4.62 -27.47 -1.01
CA ARG A 118 5.49 -26.30 -0.92
C ARG A 118 5.16 -25.32 -2.03
N VAL A 119 5.14 -24.04 -1.67
CA VAL A 119 5.00 -22.93 -2.60
C VAL A 119 6.34 -22.22 -2.69
N GLN A 120 6.83 -22.04 -3.90
CA GLN A 120 8.14 -21.47 -4.21
C GLN A 120 8.02 -20.29 -5.18
N GLU A 121 9.12 -19.56 -5.38
CA GLU A 121 9.17 -18.36 -6.24
C GLU A 121 8.03 -17.40 -5.93
N VAL A 122 7.90 -17.07 -4.65
CA VAL A 122 6.82 -16.27 -4.13
C VAL A 122 7.06 -14.80 -4.48
N SER A 123 5.99 -14.12 -4.90
CA SER A 123 5.98 -12.68 -5.09
C SER A 123 4.73 -12.05 -4.51
N SER A 124 4.85 -10.82 -4.04
CA SER A 124 3.78 -10.10 -3.35
C SER A 124 3.45 -8.77 -4.02
N PHE A 125 2.18 -8.36 -3.89
CA PHE A 125 1.72 -7.03 -4.26
C PHE A 125 0.83 -6.47 -3.15
N SER A 126 1.29 -5.40 -2.50
CA SER A 126 0.55 -4.71 -1.44
C SER A 126 0.17 -3.27 -1.80
N ARG A 127 -1.04 -2.87 -1.39
CA ARG A 127 -1.57 -1.50 -1.51
C ARG A 127 -2.50 -1.13 -0.36
N LEU A 128 -2.42 0.13 0.06
CA LEU A 128 -3.42 0.83 0.87
C LEU A 128 -4.45 1.46 -0.06
N VAL A 129 -5.55 0.74 -0.25
CA VAL A 129 -6.73 1.10 -1.05
C VAL A 129 -7.90 0.23 -0.55
N ASP A 130 -9.14 0.57 -0.89
CA ASP A 130 -10.29 -0.29 -0.62
C ASP A 130 -10.23 -1.62 -1.39
N ALA A 131 -11.21 -2.51 -1.15
CA ALA A 131 -11.21 -3.83 -1.75
C ALA A 131 -11.32 -3.79 -3.29
N GLU A 132 -12.22 -2.96 -3.82
CA GLU A 132 -12.43 -2.81 -5.26
C GLU A 132 -11.18 -2.28 -5.97
N GLY A 133 -10.59 -1.19 -5.47
CA GLY A 133 -9.35 -0.66 -6.02
C GLY A 133 -8.17 -1.62 -5.84
N PHE A 134 -8.18 -2.48 -4.81
CA PHE A 134 -7.15 -3.50 -4.66
C PHE A 134 -7.28 -4.61 -5.70
N ILE A 135 -8.50 -5.11 -5.94
CA ILE A 135 -8.79 -6.10 -6.99
C ILE A 135 -8.28 -5.57 -8.33
N HIS A 136 -8.61 -4.33 -8.68
CA HIS A 136 -8.11 -3.70 -9.90
C HIS A 136 -6.58 -3.61 -9.95
N LEU A 137 -5.94 -3.02 -8.93
CA LEU A 137 -4.49 -2.78 -8.95
C LEU A 137 -3.64 -4.05 -8.83
N ALA A 138 -4.17 -5.12 -8.22
CA ALA A 138 -3.50 -6.41 -8.14
C ALA A 138 -3.25 -7.05 -9.51
N GLU A 139 -3.97 -6.58 -10.54
CA GLU A 139 -3.83 -7.05 -11.91
C GLU A 139 -2.40 -6.93 -12.46
N VAL A 140 -1.63 -5.94 -12.02
CA VAL A 140 -0.21 -5.79 -12.37
C VAL A 140 0.58 -7.06 -12.07
N GLU A 141 0.35 -7.66 -10.90
CA GLU A 141 1.09 -8.82 -10.44
C GLU A 141 0.49 -10.12 -10.98
N THR A 142 -0.84 -10.21 -11.13
CA THR A 142 -1.48 -11.39 -11.72
C THR A 142 -1.17 -11.53 -13.22
N ARG A 143 -1.15 -10.42 -13.99
CA ARG A 143 -0.68 -10.40 -15.39
C ARG A 143 0.78 -10.81 -15.48
N ARG A 144 1.66 -10.24 -14.65
CA ARG A 144 3.09 -10.58 -14.63
C ARG A 144 3.35 -12.05 -14.31
N ARG A 145 2.56 -12.64 -13.41
CA ARG A 145 2.63 -14.06 -13.04
C ARG A 145 1.85 -14.98 -13.97
N LYS A 146 1.19 -14.43 -15.00
CA LYS A 146 0.42 -15.17 -15.99
C LYS A 146 -0.65 -16.06 -15.34
N VAL A 147 -1.39 -15.50 -14.38
CA VAL A 147 -2.41 -16.24 -13.63
C VAL A 147 -3.52 -16.77 -14.55
N ILE A 148 -3.91 -16.02 -15.59
CA ILE A 148 -4.90 -16.45 -16.59
C ILE A 148 -4.37 -17.60 -17.46
N GLN A 149 -3.08 -17.64 -17.76
CA GLN A 149 -2.48 -18.70 -18.57
C GLN A 149 -2.03 -19.91 -17.73
N ALA A 150 -2.05 -19.85 -16.39
CA ALA A 150 -1.66 -20.98 -15.57
C ALA A 150 -2.63 -22.17 -15.75
N GLY A 151 -2.10 -23.37 -15.91
CA GLY A 151 -2.89 -24.59 -16.12
C GLY A 151 -3.73 -24.97 -14.89
N GLN A 152 -3.31 -24.56 -13.70
CA GLN A 152 -4.11 -24.65 -12.49
C GLN A 152 -3.77 -23.54 -11.51
N VAL A 153 -4.79 -23.01 -10.83
CA VAL A 153 -4.63 -22.08 -9.72
C VAL A 153 -5.46 -22.55 -8.53
N CYS A 154 -4.90 -22.51 -7.32
CA CYS A 154 -5.67 -22.63 -6.09
C CYS A 154 -5.63 -21.31 -5.30
N ALA A 155 -6.78 -20.90 -4.77
CA ALA A 155 -6.94 -19.72 -3.93
C ALA A 155 -7.09 -20.16 -2.47
N VAL A 156 -6.08 -19.88 -1.62
CA VAL A 156 -6.09 -20.21 -0.18
C VAL A 156 -6.32 -18.95 0.64
N MET A 157 -7.50 -18.82 1.25
CA MET A 157 -8.00 -17.56 1.82
C MET A 157 -8.90 -17.81 3.04
N ASP A 158 -9.12 -16.80 3.88
CA ASP A 158 -10.00 -16.86 5.07
C ASP A 158 -11.51 -16.87 4.74
N GLY A 159 -11.86 -16.77 3.45
CA GLY A 159 -13.24 -16.78 2.99
C GLY A 159 -14.00 -15.47 3.15
N ALA A 160 -13.36 -14.33 3.45
CA ALA A 160 -13.97 -13.01 3.39
C ALA A 160 -14.65 -12.75 2.03
N GLN A 161 -15.73 -11.97 2.01
CA GLN A 161 -16.52 -11.78 0.77
C GLN A 161 -15.68 -11.17 -0.35
N TRP A 162 -14.91 -10.12 -0.05
CA TRP A 162 -14.08 -9.45 -1.05
C TRP A 162 -13.00 -10.38 -1.65
N LEU A 163 -12.57 -11.42 -0.92
CA LEU A 163 -11.64 -12.43 -1.43
C LEU A 163 -12.31 -13.40 -2.40
N GLN A 164 -13.62 -13.63 -2.23
CA GLN A 164 -14.40 -14.39 -3.22
C GLN A 164 -14.47 -13.58 -4.53
N GLU A 165 -14.82 -12.30 -4.44
CA GLU A 165 -14.88 -11.37 -5.59
C GLU A 165 -13.50 -11.22 -6.25
N PHE A 166 -12.44 -11.09 -5.47
CA PHE A 166 -11.05 -11.06 -5.94
C PHE A 166 -10.70 -12.32 -6.75
N THR A 167 -11.11 -13.49 -6.26
CA THR A 167 -10.90 -14.76 -6.97
C THR A 167 -11.71 -14.82 -8.26
N ASP A 168 -12.97 -14.37 -8.25
CA ASP A 168 -13.83 -14.32 -9.43
C ASP A 168 -13.21 -13.46 -10.55
N VAL A 169 -12.67 -12.29 -10.20
CA VAL A 169 -12.08 -11.36 -11.17
C VAL A 169 -10.78 -11.90 -11.76
N HIS A 170 -9.88 -12.44 -10.93
CA HIS A 170 -8.55 -12.83 -11.42
C HIS A 170 -8.47 -14.26 -11.95
N ARG A 171 -9.31 -15.17 -11.45
CA ARG A 171 -9.31 -16.59 -11.80
C ARG A 171 -10.57 -17.31 -11.29
N ALA A 172 -11.71 -17.13 -11.97
CA ALA A 172 -13.00 -17.69 -11.54
C ALA A 172 -13.02 -19.21 -11.38
N ASP A 173 -12.24 -19.95 -12.19
CA ASP A 173 -12.10 -21.41 -12.13
C ASP A 173 -11.07 -21.89 -11.08
N ALA A 174 -10.48 -21.00 -10.29
CA ALA A 174 -9.52 -21.38 -9.25
C ALA A 174 -10.14 -22.32 -8.21
N VAL A 175 -9.35 -23.32 -7.78
CA VAL A 175 -9.73 -24.19 -6.67
C VAL A 175 -9.72 -23.37 -5.39
N ARG A 176 -10.90 -23.03 -4.87
CA ARG A 176 -11.05 -22.27 -3.62
C ARG A 176 -10.86 -23.19 -2.41
N ILE A 177 -9.89 -22.83 -1.57
CA ILE A 177 -9.53 -23.55 -0.36
C ILE A 177 -9.67 -22.59 0.80
N LEU A 178 -10.52 -22.94 1.76
CA LEU A 178 -10.63 -22.17 3.00
C LEU A 178 -9.39 -22.47 3.83
N ASP A 179 -8.68 -21.43 4.27
CA ASP A 179 -7.51 -21.59 5.12
C ASP A 179 -7.83 -22.47 6.34
N PHE A 180 -6.98 -23.49 6.55
CA PHE A 180 -7.22 -24.49 7.58
C PHE A 180 -7.17 -23.90 9.00
N ALA A 181 -6.30 -22.92 9.27
CA ALA A 181 -6.22 -22.30 10.59
C ALA A 181 -7.51 -21.52 10.88
N HIS A 182 -8.00 -20.73 9.92
CA HIS A 182 -9.28 -20.04 10.04
C HIS A 182 -10.45 -21.01 10.24
N ALA A 183 -10.52 -22.10 9.48
CA ALA A 183 -11.55 -23.12 9.68
C ALA A 183 -11.44 -23.77 11.08
N ALA A 184 -10.23 -24.04 11.55
CA ALA A 184 -9.97 -24.61 12.88
C ALA A 184 -10.36 -23.66 14.02
N ASP A 185 -10.17 -22.35 13.84
CA ASP A 185 -10.60 -21.32 14.79
C ASP A 185 -12.13 -21.24 14.87
N HIS A 186 -12.83 -21.25 13.72
CA HIS A 186 -14.29 -21.33 13.68
C HIS A 186 -14.84 -22.59 14.37
N VAL A 187 -14.18 -23.74 14.19
CA VAL A 187 -14.53 -24.97 14.91
C VAL A 187 -14.30 -24.81 16.42
N SER A 188 -13.21 -24.16 16.82
CA SER A 188 -12.89 -23.95 18.23
C SER A 188 -13.88 -23.04 18.93
N ALA A 189 -14.23 -21.93 18.30
CA ALA A 189 -15.22 -20.98 18.80
C ALA A 189 -16.62 -21.58 18.85
N LEU A 190 -16.98 -22.41 17.85
CA LEU A 190 -18.23 -23.18 17.87
C LEU A 190 -18.30 -24.16 19.05
N LEU A 191 -17.21 -24.91 19.33
CA LEU A 191 -17.15 -25.81 20.47
C LEU A 191 -17.25 -25.06 21.80
N GLU A 192 -16.65 -23.87 21.90
CA GLU A 192 -16.76 -23.01 23.07
C GLU A 192 -18.20 -22.52 23.29
N ALA A 193 -18.85 -22.02 22.23
CA ALA A 193 -20.25 -21.58 22.27
C ALA A 193 -21.19 -22.72 22.69
N LEU A 194 -20.99 -23.94 22.16
CA LEU A 194 -21.74 -25.12 22.58
C LEU A 194 -21.48 -25.49 24.04
N GLY A 195 -20.24 -25.35 24.52
CA GLY A 195 -19.87 -25.57 25.91
C GLY A 195 -20.58 -24.62 26.87
N GLN A 196 -20.73 -23.34 26.49
CA GLN A 196 -21.49 -22.34 27.25
C GLN A 196 -22.98 -22.69 27.36
N GLN A 197 -23.51 -23.52 26.45
CA GLN A 197 -24.89 -24.04 26.50
C GLN A 197 -24.98 -25.38 27.26
N GLY A 198 -23.94 -25.76 27.99
CA GLY A 198 -23.92 -26.94 28.86
C GLY A 198 -23.48 -28.23 28.17
N LEU A 199 -23.07 -28.21 26.90
CA LEU A 199 -22.49 -29.40 26.27
C LEU A 199 -21.11 -29.69 26.85
N GLN A 200 -20.91 -30.93 27.29
CA GLN A 200 -19.62 -31.39 27.80
C GLN A 200 -18.87 -32.15 26.71
N PHE A 201 -17.59 -31.82 26.53
CA PHE A 201 -16.73 -32.47 25.57
C PHE A 201 -15.59 -33.21 26.29
N PRO A 202 -15.17 -34.40 25.81
CA PRO A 202 -14.05 -35.09 26.41
C PRO A 202 -12.75 -34.27 26.24
N PRO A 203 -11.73 -34.53 27.07
CA PRO A 203 -10.40 -33.96 26.86
C PRO A 203 -9.91 -34.21 25.43
N LYS A 204 -9.22 -33.24 24.85
CA LYS A 204 -8.67 -33.28 23.47
C LYS A 204 -9.72 -33.38 22.35
N PHE A 205 -10.99 -33.14 22.64
CA PHE A 205 -12.05 -33.23 21.62
C PHE A 205 -11.84 -32.22 20.48
N ARG A 206 -11.37 -31.01 20.78
CA ARG A 206 -11.08 -29.96 19.81
C ARG A 206 -10.01 -30.41 18.81
N GLU A 207 -8.90 -30.94 19.29
CA GLU A 207 -7.78 -31.46 18.51
C GLU A 207 -8.22 -32.64 17.64
N ARG A 208 -9.09 -33.50 18.19
CA ARG A 208 -9.73 -34.57 17.40
C ARG A 208 -10.60 -34.01 16.28
N CYS A 209 -11.36 -32.94 16.53
CA CYS A 209 -12.16 -32.28 15.50
C CYS A 209 -11.27 -31.71 14.39
N TRP A 210 -10.19 -31.01 14.73
CA TRP A 210 -9.22 -30.51 13.76
C TRP A 210 -8.58 -31.63 12.93
N HIS A 211 -8.17 -32.72 13.59
CA HIS A 211 -7.59 -33.88 12.90
C HIS A 211 -8.60 -34.51 11.92
N LEU A 212 -9.85 -34.70 12.36
CA LEU A 212 -10.89 -35.24 11.49
C LEU A 212 -11.24 -34.27 10.34
N LEU A 213 -11.26 -32.96 10.58
CA LEU A 213 -11.46 -31.96 9.53
C LEU A 213 -10.35 -32.06 8.47
N LYS A 214 -9.06 -32.04 8.88
CA LYS A 214 -7.90 -32.12 7.96
C LYS A 214 -7.89 -33.41 7.14
N HIS A 215 -8.19 -34.55 7.76
CA HIS A 215 -7.98 -35.86 7.14
C HIS A 215 -9.25 -36.55 6.62
N ARG A 216 -10.44 -36.12 7.03
CA ARG A 216 -11.72 -36.72 6.62
C ARG A 216 -12.73 -35.72 6.06
N GLY A 217 -12.46 -34.42 6.11
CA GLY A 217 -13.37 -33.38 5.63
C GLY A 217 -14.42 -32.97 6.67
N PRO A 218 -15.30 -32.01 6.34
CA PRO A 218 -16.23 -31.39 7.27
C PRO A 218 -17.52 -32.20 7.51
N GLN A 219 -17.85 -33.17 6.65
CA GLN A 219 -19.19 -33.78 6.58
C GLN A 219 -19.64 -34.43 7.90
N TRP A 220 -18.72 -35.09 8.61
CA TRP A 220 -19.04 -35.73 9.88
C TRP A 220 -19.46 -34.71 10.95
N MET A 221 -18.85 -33.52 10.93
CA MET A 221 -19.10 -32.44 11.87
C MET A 221 -20.42 -31.76 11.51
N LEU A 222 -20.62 -31.41 10.24
CA LEU A 222 -21.85 -30.81 9.75
C LEU A 222 -23.07 -31.68 10.07
N LYS A 223 -22.98 -33.01 9.84
CA LYS A 223 -24.02 -33.98 10.21
C LYS A 223 -24.30 -34.07 11.72
N ARG A 224 -23.32 -33.78 12.58
CA ARG A 224 -23.54 -33.71 14.02
C ARG A 224 -24.22 -32.40 14.41
N LEU A 225 -23.85 -31.30 13.75
CA LEU A 225 -24.46 -30.00 13.95
C LEU A 225 -25.95 -30.00 13.54
N ASP A 226 -26.32 -30.77 12.51
CA ASP A 226 -27.73 -31.00 12.13
C ASP A 226 -28.58 -31.62 13.25
N ARG A 227 -27.97 -32.31 14.21
CA ARG A 227 -28.67 -32.98 15.31
C ARG A 227 -28.82 -32.11 16.55
N LEU A 228 -28.26 -30.89 16.54
CA LEU A 228 -28.45 -29.96 17.64
C LEU A 228 -29.92 -29.49 17.67
N PRO A 229 -30.50 -29.25 18.86
CA PRO A 229 -31.83 -28.66 18.96
C PRO A 229 -31.90 -27.32 18.21
N GLU A 230 -33.02 -27.04 17.55
CA GLU A 230 -33.22 -25.78 16.81
C GLU A 230 -33.00 -24.55 17.69
N SER A 231 -33.43 -24.60 18.96
CA SER A 231 -33.21 -23.54 19.94
C SER A 231 -31.73 -23.22 20.15
N MET A 232 -30.85 -24.22 20.05
CA MET A 232 -29.41 -24.06 20.18
C MET A 232 -28.77 -23.58 18.87
N GLN A 233 -29.21 -24.11 17.73
CA GLN A 233 -28.75 -23.64 16.41
C GLN A 233 -29.13 -22.18 16.16
N ALA A 234 -30.22 -21.72 16.77
CA ALA A 234 -30.69 -20.34 16.67
C ALA A 234 -29.82 -19.35 17.47
N LEU A 235 -28.96 -19.78 18.37
CA LEU A 235 -28.09 -18.87 19.14
C LEU A 235 -27.03 -18.25 18.23
N ASP A 236 -26.84 -16.94 18.29
CA ASP A 236 -26.01 -16.18 17.33
C ASP A 236 -24.59 -16.73 17.20
N GLY A 237 -23.88 -16.98 18.31
CA GLY A 237 -22.52 -17.53 18.29
C GLY A 237 -22.40 -18.95 17.71
N ILE A 238 -23.48 -19.73 17.72
CA ILE A 238 -23.54 -21.04 17.07
C ILE A 238 -23.91 -20.88 15.60
N ARG A 239 -24.98 -20.12 15.33
CA ARG A 239 -25.52 -19.85 14.00
C ARG A 239 -24.47 -19.27 13.07
N GLU A 240 -23.67 -18.32 13.55
CA GLU A 240 -22.60 -17.66 12.81
C GLU A 240 -21.57 -18.68 12.32
N HIS A 241 -20.98 -19.46 13.24
CA HIS A 241 -19.93 -20.41 12.91
C HIS A 241 -20.44 -21.60 12.10
N VAL A 242 -21.65 -22.10 12.40
CA VAL A 242 -22.29 -23.14 11.58
C VAL A 242 -22.55 -22.64 10.17
N GLY A 243 -23.12 -21.43 10.02
CA GLY A 243 -23.37 -20.81 8.72
C GLY A 243 -22.08 -20.57 7.93
N TYR A 244 -21.04 -20.09 8.61
CA TYR A 244 -19.71 -19.87 8.03
C TYR A 244 -19.12 -21.17 7.46
N LEU A 245 -19.12 -22.25 8.26
CA LEU A 245 -18.58 -23.55 7.86
C LEU A 245 -19.43 -24.20 6.75
N ARG A 246 -20.77 -24.16 6.84
CA ARG A 246 -21.67 -24.71 5.81
C ARG A 246 -21.49 -24.05 4.46
N LYS A 247 -21.45 -22.71 4.43
CA LYS A 247 -21.23 -21.93 3.20
C LYS A 247 -19.94 -22.34 2.48
N ARG A 248 -18.98 -22.90 3.21
CA ARG A 248 -17.62 -23.23 2.72
C ARG A 248 -17.33 -24.73 2.75
N GLU A 249 -18.35 -25.58 2.80
CA GLU A 249 -18.16 -27.04 2.84
C GLU A 249 -17.27 -27.54 1.67
N ALA A 250 -17.51 -27.04 0.46
CA ALA A 250 -16.71 -27.39 -0.72
C ALA A 250 -15.24 -26.92 -0.61
N GLN A 251 -14.98 -25.85 0.14
CA GLN A 251 -13.65 -25.27 0.35
C GLN A 251 -12.86 -25.93 1.49
N MET A 252 -13.49 -26.86 2.22
CA MET A 252 -12.88 -27.59 3.34
C MET A 252 -12.56 -29.06 3.00
N GLN A 253 -12.46 -29.40 1.71
CA GLN A 253 -12.12 -30.76 1.25
C GLN A 253 -10.60 -31.04 1.35
N TYR A 254 -10.00 -30.75 2.51
CA TYR A 254 -8.55 -30.75 2.77
C TYR A 254 -7.84 -32.04 2.37
N ARG A 255 -8.45 -33.20 2.62
CA ARG A 255 -7.89 -34.49 2.23
C ARG A 255 -7.68 -34.58 0.71
N ALA A 256 -8.64 -34.08 -0.07
CA ALA A 256 -8.56 -34.10 -1.53
C ALA A 256 -7.49 -33.12 -2.02
N PHE A 257 -7.48 -31.89 -1.49
CA PHE A 257 -6.48 -30.87 -1.81
C PHE A 257 -5.05 -31.35 -1.51
N LEU A 258 -4.81 -31.94 -0.35
CA LEU A 258 -3.50 -32.50 0.01
C LEU A 258 -3.10 -33.67 -0.89
N LYS A 259 -4.05 -34.55 -1.29
CA LYS A 259 -3.78 -35.64 -2.24
C LYS A 259 -3.37 -35.11 -3.62
N GLU A 260 -3.90 -33.97 -4.02
CA GLU A 260 -3.56 -33.27 -5.25
C GLU A 260 -2.27 -32.41 -5.13
N GLY A 261 -1.71 -32.31 -3.92
CA GLY A 261 -0.54 -31.50 -3.64
C GLY A 261 -0.82 -30.00 -3.62
N LEU A 262 -2.04 -29.59 -3.23
CA LEU A 262 -2.42 -28.19 -3.07
C LEU A 262 -2.22 -27.72 -1.61
N PRO A 263 -1.65 -26.53 -1.38
CA PRO A 263 -1.53 -25.97 -0.04
C PRO A 263 -2.91 -25.72 0.58
N ILE A 264 -3.02 -25.88 1.89
CA ILE A 264 -4.27 -25.66 2.65
C ILE A 264 -4.16 -24.54 3.68
N GLY A 265 -3.00 -23.86 3.72
CA GLY A 265 -2.68 -22.81 4.69
C GLY A 265 -2.36 -21.48 4.01
N SER A 266 -2.84 -20.36 4.58
CA SER A 266 -2.57 -18.98 4.17
C SER A 266 -1.19 -18.46 4.61
N GLY A 267 -0.31 -19.33 5.12
CA GLY A 267 0.99 -18.92 5.68
C GLY A 267 1.86 -18.08 4.74
N MET A 268 1.69 -18.19 3.41
CA MET A 268 2.40 -17.34 2.44
C MET A 268 1.99 -15.87 2.53
N VAL A 269 0.69 -15.56 2.67
CA VAL A 269 0.22 -14.17 2.78
C VAL A 269 0.46 -13.62 4.17
N GLU A 270 0.34 -14.44 5.22
CA GLU A 270 0.74 -14.03 6.57
C GLU A 270 2.23 -13.68 6.66
N SER A 271 3.09 -14.48 6.02
CA SER A 271 4.53 -14.22 5.92
C SER A 271 4.80 -12.94 5.13
N ALA A 272 4.08 -12.70 4.02
CA ALA A 272 4.18 -11.45 3.26
C ALA A 272 3.69 -10.24 4.07
N ASN A 273 2.59 -10.33 4.79
CA ASN A 273 2.10 -9.27 5.67
C ASN A 273 3.15 -8.93 6.74
N LYS A 274 3.71 -9.93 7.42
CA LYS A 274 4.78 -9.74 8.42
C LYS A 274 6.04 -9.12 7.81
N SER A 275 6.50 -9.66 6.69
CA SER A 275 7.75 -9.24 6.06
C SER A 275 7.58 -7.95 5.27
N VAL A 276 6.73 -7.88 4.25
CA VAL A 276 6.53 -6.74 3.34
C VAL A 276 5.97 -5.53 4.08
N VAL A 277 4.88 -5.72 4.82
CA VAL A 277 4.10 -4.62 5.42
C VAL A 277 4.60 -4.32 6.83
N GLU A 278 4.44 -5.25 7.77
CA GLU A 278 4.61 -4.98 9.20
C GLU A 278 6.05 -4.60 9.57
N ALA A 279 7.04 -5.32 9.03
CA ALA A 279 8.45 -5.07 9.35
C ALA A 279 8.89 -3.62 9.06
N ARG A 280 8.28 -2.96 8.08
CA ARG A 280 8.62 -1.58 7.71
C ARG A 280 7.58 -0.54 8.11
N LEU A 281 6.31 -0.91 8.24
CA LEU A 281 5.20 0.01 8.46
C LEU A 281 4.54 -0.08 9.85
N LYS A 282 4.81 -1.13 10.64
CA LYS A 282 4.15 -1.40 11.95
C LYS A 282 5.13 -1.47 13.13
N GLY A 283 6.37 -1.02 12.96
CA GLY A 283 7.37 -0.98 14.03
C GLY A 283 6.99 -0.05 15.20
N ALA A 284 7.68 -0.19 16.34
CA ALA A 284 7.43 0.62 17.53
C ALA A 284 7.46 2.13 17.23
N GLY A 285 6.37 2.83 17.57
CA GLY A 285 6.22 4.27 17.36
C GLY A 285 6.06 4.71 15.90
N MET A 286 6.01 3.80 14.93
CA MET A 286 5.87 4.16 13.52
C MET A 286 4.46 4.66 13.20
N ARG A 287 4.39 5.85 12.60
CA ARG A 287 3.16 6.45 12.07
C ARG A 287 3.45 7.02 10.69
N TRP A 288 2.58 6.71 9.74
CA TRP A 288 2.78 7.09 8.34
C TRP A 288 1.78 8.14 7.87
N GLN A 289 2.22 9.06 7.02
CA GLN A 289 1.25 9.84 6.25
C GLN A 289 0.67 8.94 5.18
N ARG A 290 -0.67 8.90 5.05
CA ARG A 290 -1.39 8.04 4.09
C ARG A 290 -0.78 8.06 2.69
N LYS A 291 -0.49 9.25 2.17
CA LYS A 291 0.08 9.45 0.83
C LYS A 291 1.48 8.84 0.60
N ASN A 292 2.21 8.51 1.66
CA ASN A 292 3.57 7.94 1.57
C ASN A 292 3.57 6.40 1.73
N VAL A 293 2.42 5.80 2.06
CA VAL A 293 2.32 4.35 2.34
C VAL A 293 2.56 3.54 1.07
N ASN A 294 1.81 3.85 0.01
CA ASN A 294 1.87 3.10 -1.24
C ASN A 294 3.23 3.22 -1.95
N SER A 295 3.91 4.37 -1.84
CA SER A 295 5.27 4.57 -2.33
C SER A 295 6.25 3.59 -1.69
N MET A 296 6.15 3.42 -0.36
CA MET A 296 6.98 2.45 0.36
C MET A 296 6.59 1.03 -0.01
N LEU A 297 5.29 0.70 -0.04
CA LEU A 297 4.83 -0.64 -0.42
C LEU A 297 5.28 -1.05 -1.82
N ALA A 298 5.26 -0.14 -2.80
CA ALA A 298 5.74 -0.40 -4.16
C ALA A 298 7.21 -0.90 -4.17
N LEU A 299 8.08 -0.27 -3.37
CA LEU A 299 9.47 -0.70 -3.22
C LEU A 299 9.59 -2.02 -2.43
N ARG A 300 8.80 -2.18 -1.35
CA ARG A 300 8.79 -3.38 -0.50
C ARG A 300 8.37 -4.63 -1.28
N ASN A 301 7.35 -4.52 -2.13
CA ASN A 301 6.86 -5.62 -2.98
C ASN A 301 8.01 -6.25 -3.77
N GLY A 302 8.84 -5.41 -4.38
CA GLY A 302 10.01 -5.83 -5.15
C GLY A 302 11.18 -6.34 -4.31
N ALA A 303 11.49 -5.63 -3.22
CA ALA A 303 12.60 -5.98 -2.33
C ALA A 303 12.38 -7.35 -1.65
N CYS A 304 11.17 -7.61 -1.15
CA CYS A 304 10.84 -8.85 -0.44
C CYS A 304 10.53 -10.04 -1.36
N SER A 305 10.44 -9.83 -2.67
CA SER A 305 10.21 -10.89 -3.66
C SER A 305 11.49 -11.27 -4.43
N ASP A 306 12.67 -10.98 -3.88
CA ASP A 306 13.99 -11.16 -4.53
C ASP A 306 14.11 -10.49 -5.92
N ARG A 307 13.37 -9.39 -6.12
CA ARG A 307 13.24 -8.68 -7.40
C ARG A 307 13.74 -7.24 -7.34
N TRP A 308 14.61 -6.92 -6.38
CA TRP A 308 15.10 -5.56 -6.18
C TRP A 308 15.68 -4.94 -7.45
N GLN A 309 16.50 -5.66 -8.21
CA GLN A 309 17.13 -5.09 -9.41
C GLN A 309 16.14 -4.77 -10.52
N ALA A 310 15.12 -5.61 -10.73
CA ALA A 310 14.04 -5.32 -11.67
C ALA A 310 13.24 -4.09 -11.20
N THR A 311 12.86 -4.09 -9.93
CA THR A 311 12.11 -3.01 -9.27
C THR A 311 12.84 -1.67 -9.36
N TRP A 312 14.16 -1.66 -9.14
CA TRP A 312 14.98 -0.46 -9.23
C TRP A 312 15.06 0.07 -10.67
N ARG A 313 15.17 -0.82 -11.67
CA ARG A 313 15.15 -0.43 -13.08
C ARG A 313 13.81 0.17 -13.48
N GLU A 314 12.71 -0.45 -13.07
CA GLU A 314 11.35 0.04 -13.30
C GLU A 314 11.15 1.42 -12.67
N ALA A 315 11.53 1.59 -11.39
CA ALA A 315 11.43 2.87 -10.69
C ALA A 315 12.28 3.96 -11.35
N THR A 316 13.51 3.62 -11.77
CA THR A 316 14.40 4.57 -12.45
C THR A 316 13.85 4.99 -13.82
N ALA A 317 13.35 4.03 -14.61
CA ALA A 317 12.71 4.32 -15.89
C ALA A 317 11.48 5.22 -15.71
N ALA A 318 10.63 4.93 -14.73
CA ALA A 318 9.45 5.73 -14.41
C ALA A 318 9.83 7.17 -14.03
N VAL A 319 10.87 7.36 -13.23
CA VAL A 319 11.38 8.70 -12.86
C VAL A 319 11.87 9.47 -14.10
N LEU A 320 12.59 8.81 -15.01
CA LEU A 320 13.09 9.46 -16.23
C LEU A 320 11.94 9.88 -17.15
N LEU A 321 10.93 9.02 -17.31
CA LEU A 321 9.73 9.33 -18.09
C LEU A 321 8.94 10.49 -17.49
N ASP A 322 8.74 10.51 -16.18
CA ASP A 322 8.08 11.62 -15.48
C ASP A 322 8.83 12.95 -15.65
N GLN A 323 10.16 12.93 -15.57
CA GLN A 323 10.98 14.09 -15.85
C GLN A 323 10.80 14.58 -17.29
N GLN A 324 10.85 13.69 -18.28
CA GLN A 324 10.66 14.03 -19.69
C GLN A 324 9.28 14.65 -19.93
N ARG A 325 8.21 14.03 -19.41
CA ARG A 325 6.83 14.56 -19.46
C ARG A 325 6.76 15.97 -18.84
N SER A 326 7.34 16.14 -17.66
CA SER A 326 7.40 17.44 -16.97
C SER A 326 8.19 18.51 -17.73
N HIS A 327 9.22 18.13 -18.48
CA HIS A 327 9.99 19.05 -19.33
C HIS A 327 9.19 19.45 -20.58
N GLN A 328 8.54 18.49 -21.24
CA GLN A 328 7.66 18.74 -22.38
C GLN A 328 6.48 19.64 -22.00
N ASN A 329 5.75 19.32 -20.93
CA ASN A 329 4.62 20.12 -20.46
C ASN A 329 5.02 21.59 -20.18
N ARG A 330 6.22 21.81 -19.60
CA ARG A 330 6.75 23.16 -19.37
C ARG A 330 7.14 23.87 -20.66
N ALA A 331 7.67 23.15 -21.65
CA ALA A 331 7.98 23.69 -22.96
C ALA A 331 6.68 24.09 -23.70
N ASP A 332 5.66 23.23 -23.66
CA ASP A 332 4.36 23.47 -24.29
C ASP A 332 3.62 24.64 -23.66
N GLN A 333 3.58 24.71 -22.32
CA GLN A 333 3.01 25.86 -21.60
C GLN A 333 3.71 27.18 -21.97
N ARG A 334 5.04 27.16 -22.12
CA ARG A 334 5.81 28.34 -22.57
C ARG A 334 5.49 28.70 -24.01
N ALA A 335 5.35 27.71 -24.90
CA ALA A 335 4.97 27.92 -26.30
C ALA A 335 3.55 28.50 -26.42
N GLN A 336 2.58 27.93 -25.70
CA GLN A 336 1.20 28.42 -25.64
C GLN A 336 1.12 29.83 -25.06
N SER A 337 1.87 30.14 -24.00
CA SER A 337 1.93 31.50 -23.43
C SER A 337 2.48 32.51 -24.44
N ARG A 338 3.48 32.13 -25.25
CA ARG A 338 4.02 32.97 -26.33
C ARG A 338 3.01 33.18 -27.47
N LEU A 339 2.20 32.18 -27.79
CA LEU A 339 1.12 32.30 -28.79
C LEU A 339 -0.05 33.15 -28.28
N GLY A 340 -0.41 33.03 -27.00
CA GLY A 340 -1.44 33.86 -26.36
C GLY A 340 -1.05 35.34 -26.28
N LEU A 341 0.24 35.65 -26.07
CA LEU A 341 0.79 37.01 -26.19
C LEU A 341 0.81 37.55 -27.62
N ARG A 342 0.69 36.67 -28.63
CA ARG A 342 0.57 37.02 -30.06
C ARG A 342 -0.89 37.10 -30.53
N ASN A 343 -1.87 37.14 -29.61
CA ASN A 343 -3.26 37.36 -29.98
C ASN A 343 -3.44 38.83 -30.41
N PRO A 344 -3.70 39.13 -31.70
CA PRO A 344 -3.72 40.50 -32.23
C PRO A 344 -4.84 41.37 -31.65
N LEU A 345 -5.84 40.77 -30.98
CA LEU A 345 -6.91 41.47 -30.28
C LEU A 345 -6.44 42.20 -28.99
N LEU A 346 -5.24 41.90 -28.48
CA LEU A 346 -4.63 42.65 -27.37
C LEU A 346 -3.69 43.78 -27.82
N LEU A 347 -3.45 43.91 -29.13
CA LEU A 347 -2.59 44.95 -29.72
C LEU A 347 -3.33 46.22 -30.15
N THR A 348 -4.66 46.26 -30.02
CA THR A 348 -5.42 47.51 -30.18
C THR A 348 -5.39 48.28 -28.86
N SER A 349 -4.29 48.94 -28.56
CA SER A 349 -4.32 50.03 -27.59
C SER A 349 -5.25 51.14 -28.16
N PRO A 350 -6.31 51.58 -27.44
CA PRO A 350 -7.01 52.79 -27.85
C PRO A 350 -5.99 53.93 -27.84
N ALA A 351 -5.99 54.75 -28.89
CA ALA A 351 -5.09 55.88 -29.02
C ALA A 351 -5.14 56.73 -27.74
N LEU A 352 -4.01 56.89 -27.07
CA LEU A 352 -3.90 57.78 -25.92
C LEU A 352 -4.25 59.21 -26.38
N PRO A 353 -5.13 59.95 -25.66
CA PRO A 353 -5.37 61.35 -25.96
C PRO A 353 -4.06 62.13 -25.84
N PRO A 354 -3.88 63.20 -26.64
CA PRO A 354 -2.64 63.98 -26.61
C PRO A 354 -2.38 64.53 -25.20
N PRO A 355 -1.11 64.57 -24.76
CA PRO A 355 -0.77 65.02 -23.41
C PRO A 355 -1.15 66.51 -23.24
N PRO A 356 -1.66 66.90 -22.06
CA PRO A 356 -1.87 68.31 -21.74
C PRO A 356 -0.53 69.07 -21.70
N PRO A 357 -0.53 70.40 -21.93
CA PRO A 357 0.68 71.20 -21.89
C PRO A 357 1.36 71.15 -20.51
N PRO A 358 2.69 71.24 -20.45
CA PRO A 358 3.44 71.08 -19.21
C PRO A 358 3.19 72.24 -18.23
N ASP A 359 3.01 71.89 -16.95
CA ASP A 359 2.95 72.85 -15.86
C ASP A 359 4.31 73.54 -15.62
N PRO A 360 4.32 74.81 -15.17
CA PRO A 360 5.55 75.53 -14.87
C PRO A 360 6.34 74.90 -13.70
N PRO A 361 7.68 75.06 -13.69
CA PRO A 361 8.56 74.38 -12.74
C PRO A 361 8.29 74.79 -11.29
N SER A 362 8.06 73.78 -10.44
CA SER A 362 7.95 73.94 -8.99
C SER A 362 9.34 73.93 -8.34
N LEU A 363 9.57 74.85 -7.40
CA LEU A 363 10.82 74.97 -6.64
C LEU A 363 11.07 73.72 -5.75
N PRO A 364 12.33 73.35 -5.49
CA PRO A 364 12.66 72.17 -4.71
C PRO A 364 12.16 72.29 -3.26
N SER A 365 11.52 71.23 -2.76
CA SER A 365 11.14 71.11 -1.35
C SER A 365 12.38 71.01 -0.44
N PRO A 366 12.32 71.53 0.79
CA PRO A 366 13.46 71.47 1.72
C PRO A 366 13.76 70.04 2.18
N VAL A 367 15.04 69.77 2.42
CA VAL A 367 15.60 68.48 2.88
C VAL A 367 14.96 68.05 4.22
N PRO A 368 14.55 66.78 4.38
CA PRO A 368 13.97 66.32 5.64
C PRO A 368 15.02 66.26 6.77
N ALA A 369 14.63 66.73 7.95
CA ALA A 369 15.47 66.73 9.15
C ALA A 369 15.85 65.29 9.62
N PRO A 370 17.03 65.10 10.25
CA PRO A 370 17.47 63.78 10.70
C PRO A 370 16.59 63.21 11.82
N ALA A 371 16.41 61.89 11.82
CA ALA A 371 15.57 61.18 12.77
C ALA A 371 16.06 61.34 14.23
N LYS A 372 15.14 61.72 15.12
CA LYS A 372 15.41 61.96 16.55
C LYS A 372 15.77 60.66 17.29
N ARG A 373 16.96 60.62 17.90
CA ARG A 373 17.35 59.67 18.97
C ARG A 373 16.82 60.19 20.32
N LEU A 374 16.67 59.31 21.30
CA LEU A 374 16.35 59.72 22.68
C LEU A 374 17.58 60.41 23.31
N PRO A 375 17.41 61.50 24.08
CA PRO A 375 18.53 62.16 24.75
C PRO A 375 19.25 61.21 25.72
N GLY A 376 20.58 61.10 25.62
CA GLY A 376 21.41 60.35 26.56
C GLY A 376 21.55 58.83 26.34
N SER A 377 21.08 58.27 25.21
CA SER A 377 21.32 56.84 24.91
C SER A 377 21.63 56.56 23.43
N SER A 378 22.30 55.43 23.16
CA SER A 378 22.55 54.93 21.80
C SER A 378 21.38 54.15 21.18
N ARG A 379 20.23 54.03 21.87
CA ARG A 379 19.06 53.28 21.38
C ARG A 379 18.16 54.13 20.46
N PRO A 380 17.67 53.59 19.33
CA PRO A 380 16.75 54.29 18.43
C PRO A 380 15.34 54.44 19.04
N SER A 381 14.65 55.53 18.70
CA SER A 381 13.29 55.85 19.17
C SER A 381 12.22 54.91 18.59
N ALA A 382 11.02 54.90 19.20
CA ALA A 382 9.93 54.00 18.80
C ALA A 382 9.43 54.21 17.35
N SER A 383 9.68 55.39 16.77
CA SER A 383 9.37 55.72 15.38
C SER A 383 10.50 55.40 14.38
N HIS A 384 11.58 54.72 14.84
CA HIS A 384 12.71 54.39 13.99
C HIS A 384 12.35 53.31 12.94
N PRO A 385 12.78 53.45 11.67
CA PRO A 385 12.35 52.60 10.55
C PRO A 385 12.56 51.08 10.76
N TRP A 386 13.54 50.70 11.57
CA TRP A 386 13.92 49.31 11.86
C TRP A 386 13.04 48.61 12.92
N ARG A 387 12.08 49.31 13.54
CA ARG A 387 11.14 48.76 14.54
C ARG A 387 9.72 48.54 14.01
N ARG A 388 9.53 48.47 12.69
CA ARG A 388 8.21 48.15 12.11
C ARG A 388 7.85 46.67 12.40
N PRO A 389 6.71 46.36 13.02
CA PRO A 389 6.28 44.98 13.17
C PRO A 389 5.90 44.40 11.80
N PHE A 390 6.30 43.15 11.54
CA PHE A 390 5.81 42.38 10.41
C PHE A 390 4.28 42.27 10.52
N LYS A 391 3.55 42.73 9.50
CA LYS A 391 2.11 42.48 9.38
C LYS A 391 1.90 40.98 9.14
N SER A 392 1.43 40.26 10.15
CA SER A 392 0.82 38.95 10.00
C SER A 392 -0.61 39.10 9.46
N GLY A 393 -0.91 38.43 8.35
CA GLY A 393 -2.28 38.16 7.89
C GLY A 393 -2.91 36.97 8.64
N PRO A 394 -4.23 36.77 8.57
CA PRO A 394 -5.01 36.22 9.69
C PRO A 394 -5.22 34.69 9.63
N LEU A 395 -4.96 34.05 10.78
CA LEU A 395 -5.44 32.75 11.27
C LEU A 395 -5.52 32.99 12.80
N GLN A 396 -6.58 32.77 13.58
CA GLN A 396 -7.69 31.82 13.50
C GLN A 396 -8.67 32.09 14.68
N ALA A 397 -9.94 31.69 14.54
CA ALA A 397 -10.92 31.26 15.57
C ALA A 397 -11.04 32.08 16.88
N GLN A 398 -12.14 32.78 17.16
CA GLN A 398 -13.38 32.19 17.72
C GLN A 398 -13.18 30.92 18.56
N LYS A 399 -12.96 31.13 19.87
CA LYS A 399 -13.47 30.27 20.94
C LYS A 399 -13.96 31.16 22.08
N ASP A 400 -15.04 30.69 22.70
CA ASP A 400 -15.61 31.10 23.99
C ASP A 400 -16.81 32.04 23.96
N ALA A 401 -17.95 31.48 23.56
CA ALA A 401 -19.26 31.85 24.09
C ALA A 401 -20.07 30.57 24.39
N ALA A 402 -19.81 29.96 25.54
CA ALA A 402 -20.68 28.98 26.18
C ALA A 402 -20.49 29.08 27.72
N LYS A 403 -21.01 30.17 28.27
CA LYS A 403 -21.51 30.27 29.64
C LYS A 403 -22.86 30.97 29.55
N ILE A 404 -23.92 30.17 29.56
CA ILE A 404 -25.23 30.29 30.21
C ILE A 404 -26.06 29.12 29.71
#